data_AF-A0A022PXV0-F1
#
_entry.id   AF-A0A022PXV0-F1
#
_cell.length_a   1.000
_cell.length_b   1.000
_cell.length_c   1.000
_cell.angle_alpha   90.00
_cell.angle_beta   90.00
_cell.angle_gamma   90.00
#
_symmetry.space_group_name_H-M   'P 1'
#
loop_
_entity.id
_entity.type
_entity.pdbx_description
1 polymer ?
#
loop_
_entity_poly.entity_id
_entity_poly.type
_entity_poly.pdbx_seq_one_letter_code
_entity_poly.pdbx_strand_id
1 'polypeptide(L)' 'MVGGVWPIKDLKDPKVVSIAKFAVKEYNKQTNTTLHFVDVIKGKEHLVGGVIYHLVISAKDSNVAYPVKYETTVFEP' A
#
# COMPACT_ATOMS: atom_id res chain seq x y z
N MET A 1 -11.22 22.81 5.42
CA MET A 1 -12.06 21.60 5.47
C MET A 1 -11.15 20.46 5.90
N VAL A 2 -11.39 19.85 7.07
CA VAL A 2 -10.62 18.67 7.48
C VAL A 2 -11.06 17.51 6.60
N GLY A 3 -10.13 16.96 5.84
CA GLY A 3 -10.36 15.79 5.00
C GLY A 3 -11.02 14.66 5.77
N GLY A 4 -12.08 14.09 5.22
CA GLY A 4 -12.65 12.85 5.76
C GLY A 4 -11.69 11.68 5.49
N VAL A 5 -11.57 10.78 6.47
CA VAL A 5 -10.92 9.49 6.30
C VAL A 5 -11.99 8.47 5.92
N TRP A 6 -11.85 7.86 4.75
CA TRP A 6 -12.81 6.89 4.23
C TRP A 6 -12.16 5.51 4.09
N PRO A 7 -12.85 4.43 4.48
CA PRO A 7 -12.37 3.08 4.20
C PRO A 7 -12.50 2.78 2.71
N ILE A 8 -11.46 2.18 2.12
CA ILE A 8 -11.49 1.73 0.73
C ILE A 8 -12.38 0.48 0.65
N LYS A 9 -13.47 0.57 -0.12
CA LYS A 9 -14.40 -0.53 -0.35
C LYS A 9 -13.79 -1.63 -1.21
N ASP A 10 -13.17 -1.24 -2.31
CA ASP A 10 -12.60 -2.15 -3.30
C ASP A 10 -11.08 -2.19 -3.21
N LEU A 11 -10.58 -3.09 -2.37
CA LEU A 11 -9.13 -3.30 -2.20
C LEU A 11 -8.45 -3.89 -3.44
N LYS A 12 -9.25 -4.50 -4.32
CA LYS A 12 -8.82 -5.05 -5.61
C LYS A 12 -8.93 -4.04 -6.76
N ASP A 13 -9.36 -2.81 -6.47
CA ASP A 13 -9.39 -1.76 -7.46
C ASP A 13 -7.98 -1.61 -8.08
N PRO A 14 -7.86 -1.55 -9.41
CA PRO A 14 -6.56 -1.49 -10.08
C PRO A 14 -5.72 -0.29 -9.65
N LYS A 15 -6.33 0.84 -9.26
CA LYS A 15 -5.63 2.00 -8.72
C LYS A 15 -5.02 1.67 -7.36
N VAL A 16 -5.81 1.09 -6.45
CA VAL A 16 -5.36 0.71 -5.10
C VAL A 16 -4.22 -0.33 -5.17
N VAL A 17 -4.36 -1.33 -6.04
CA VAL A 17 -3.34 -2.35 -6.28
C VAL A 17 -2.08 -1.72 -6.89
N SER A 18 -2.21 -0.76 -7.80
CA SER A 18 -1.08 -0.04 -8.39
C SER A 18 -0.30 0.75 -7.32
N ILE A 19 -1.01 1.45 -6.45
CA ILE A 19 -0.43 2.21 -5.33
C ILE A 19 0.31 1.27 -4.37
N ALA A 20 -0.30 0.13 -4.01
CA ALA A 20 0.34 -0.89 -3.19
C ALA A 20 1.62 -1.44 -3.82
N LYS A 21 1.60 -1.76 -5.12
CA LYS A 21 2.79 -2.23 -5.87
C LYS A 21 3.87 -1.16 -5.94
N PHE A 22 3.49 0.10 -6.14
CA PHE A 22 4.40 1.23 -6.14
C PHE A 22 5.13 1.34 -4.79
N ALA A 23 4.40 1.27 -3.68
CA ALA A 23 4.97 1.30 -2.34
C ALA A 23 6.01 0.19 -2.11
N VAL A 24 5.69 -1.06 -2.49
CA VAL A 24 6.63 -2.19 -2.39
C VAL A 24 7.86 -1.95 -3.24
N LYS A 25 7.68 -1.48 -4.48
CA LYS A 25 8.79 -1.22 -5.40
C LYS A 25 9.73 -0.13 -4.87
N GLU A 26 9.18 0.97 -4.36
CA GLU A 26 9.98 2.06 -3.80
C GLU A 26 10.71 1.60 -2.52
N TYR A 27 10.04 0.83 -1.67
CA TYR A 27 10.68 0.26 -0.48
C TYR A 27 11.85 -0.67 -0.86
N ASN A 28 11.66 -1.54 -1.85
CA ASN A 28 12.72 -2.41 -2.38
C ASN A 28 13.92 -1.62 -2.87
N LYS A 29 13.67 -0.53 -3.61
CA LYS A 29 14.72 0.35 -4.14
C LYS A 29 15.49 1.07 -3.04
N GLN A 30 14.82 1.55 -1.99
CA GLN A 30 15.46 2.28 -0.89
C GLN A 30 16.23 1.37 0.06
N THR A 31 15.71 0.17 0.34
CA THR A 31 16.26 -0.73 1.37
C THR A 31 17.11 -1.87 0.79
N ASN A 32 17.30 -1.91 -0.53
CA ASN A 32 17.94 -3.04 -1.23
C ASN A 32 17.32 -4.39 -0.85
N THR A 33 16.00 -4.43 -0.65
CA THR A 33 15.25 -5.67 -0.38
C THR A 33 14.52 -6.17 -1.62
N THR A 34 14.01 -7.39 -1.56
CA THR A 34 13.28 -8.03 -2.67
C THR A 34 11.92 -8.54 -2.19
N LEU A 35 11.07 -7.62 -1.72
CA LEU A 35 9.69 -7.96 -1.36
C LEU A 35 8.83 -8.10 -2.62
N HIS A 36 8.06 -9.18 -2.68
CA HIS A 36 7.07 -9.43 -3.71
C HIS A 36 5.68 -9.11 -3.17
N PHE A 37 5.00 -8.15 -3.80
CA PHE A 37 3.61 -7.84 -3.49
C PHE A 37 2.72 -9.08 -3.71
N VAL A 38 1.88 -9.40 -2.73
CA VAL A 38 0.90 -10.49 -2.79
C VAL A 38 -0.51 -9.94 -2.90
N ASP A 39 -0.97 -9.17 -1.91
CA ASP A 39 -2.36 -8.71 -1.86
C ASP A 39 -2.55 -7.45 -1.00
N VAL A 40 -3.69 -6.76 -1.17
CA VAL A 40 -4.11 -5.65 -0.28
C VAL A 40 -5.09 -6.18 0.75
N ILE A 41 -4.73 -6.08 2.02
CA ILE A 41 -5.51 -6.62 3.14
C ILE A 41 -6.53 -5.60 3.63
N LYS A 42 -6.12 -4.32 3.74
CA LYS A 42 -6.95 -3.20 4.17
C LYS A 42 -6.47 -1.91 3.51
N GLY A 43 -7.36 -0.94 3.41
CA GLY A 43 -7.03 0.36 2.84
C GLY A 43 -7.95 1.46 3.38
N LYS A 44 -7.40 2.66 3.54
CA LYS A 44 -8.12 3.89 3.86
C LYS A 44 -7.58 5.01 2.99
N GLU A 45 -8.45 5.91 2.58
CA GLU A 45 -8.10 7.13 1.87
C GLU A 45 -8.40 8.36 2.73
N HIS A 46 -7.56 9.38 2.63
CA HIS A 46 -7.73 10.64 3.35
C HIS A 46 -7.54 11.82 2.40
N LEU A 47 -8.57 12.65 2.26
CA LEU A 47 -8.62 13.76 1.30
C LEU A 47 -8.05 15.06 1.90
N VAL A 48 -6.79 15.39 1.64
CA VAL A 48 -6.09 16.54 2.27
C VAL A 48 -5.57 17.57 1.24
N GLY A 49 -6.39 17.93 0.25
CA GLY A 49 -5.94 18.72 -0.91
C GLY A 49 -5.21 17.88 -1.97
N GLY A 50 -5.13 16.58 -1.71
CA GLY A 50 -4.73 15.44 -2.55
C GLY A 50 -5.31 14.18 -1.87
N VAL A 51 -4.81 12.99 -2.17
CA VAL A 51 -5.27 11.75 -1.53
C VAL A 51 -4.11 11.03 -0.83
N ILE A 52 -4.22 10.81 0.47
CA ILE A 52 -3.33 9.90 1.20
C ILE A 52 -3.97 8.52 1.25
N TYR A 53 -3.29 7.51 0.72
CA TYR A 53 -3.68 6.11 0.81
C TYR A 53 -2.89 5.42 1.92
N HIS A 54 -3.58 5.03 2.99
CA HIS A 54 -3.04 4.15 4.02
C HIS A 54 -3.44 2.72 3.71
N LEU A 55 -2.49 1.90 3.28
CA LEU A 55 -2.72 0.53 2.86
C LEU A 55 -2.01 -0.45 3.80
N VAL A 56 -2.69 -1.52 4.16
CA VAL A 56 -2.10 -2.72 4.77
C VAL A 56 -2.00 -3.76 3.67
N ILE A 57 -0.79 -4.12 3.31
CA ILE A 57 -0.50 -5.04 2.22
C ILE A 57 0.13 -6.32 2.76
N SER A 58 0.00 -7.40 2.00
CA SER A 58 0.78 -8.60 2.20
C SER A 58 1.88 -8.66 1.16
N ALA A 59 3.12 -8.85 1.60
CA ALA A 59 4.24 -9.08 0.71
C ALA A 59 5.07 -10.25 1.20
N LYS A 60 5.70 -10.96 0.28
CA LYS A 60 6.57 -12.10 0.56
C LYS A 60 8.00 -11.73 0.24
N ASP A 61 8.89 -11.91 1.20
CA ASP A 61 10.33 -11.89 0.95
C ASP A 61 10.80 -13.26 0.47
N SER A 62 11.79 -13.31 -0.41
CA SER A 62 12.36 -14.57 -0.90
C SER A 62 12.98 -15.42 0.22
N ASN A 63 13.40 -14.82 1.33
CA ASN A 63 13.97 -15.52 2.49
C ASN A 63 12.92 -15.94 3.53
N VAL A 64 11.65 -15.55 3.36
CA VAL A 64 10.58 -15.87 4.32
C VAL A 64 9.59 -16.83 3.68
N ALA A 65 9.30 -17.94 4.38
CA ALA A 65 8.42 -18.99 3.86
C ALA A 65 6.96 -18.49 3.64
N TYR A 66 6.50 -17.60 4.51
CA TYR A 66 5.13 -17.07 4.53
C TYR A 66 5.08 -15.57 4.19
N PRO A 67 3.97 -15.10 3.59
CA PRO A 67 3.80 -13.67 3.34
C PRO A 67 3.59 -12.91 4.65
N VAL A 68 4.26 -11.77 4.77
CA VAL A 68 4.23 -10.88 5.94
C VAL A 68 3.32 -9.68 5.64
N LYS A 69 2.73 -9.10 6.68
CA LYS A 69 1.88 -7.91 6.57
C LYS A 69 2.73 -6.66 6.76
N TYR A 70 2.55 -5.68 5.89
CA TYR A 70 3.22 -4.39 5.93
C TYR A 70 2.20 -3.26 5.86
N GLU A 71 2.47 -2.18 6.57
CA GLU A 71 1.68 -0.96 6.50
C GLU A 71 2.44 0.06 5.66
N THR A 72 1.74 0.70 4.73
CA THR A 72 2.32 1.71 3.86
C THR A 72 1.39 2.90 3.70
N THR A 73 1.98 4.06 3.50
CA THR A 73 1.28 5.32 3.28
C THR A 73 1.82 5.96 2.01
N VAL A 74 0.94 6.22 1.04
CA VAL A 74 1.30 6.84 -0.24
C VAL A 74 0.48 8.10 -0.42
N PHE A 75 1.14 9.20 -0.74
CA PHE A 75 0.49 10.47 -1.05
C PHE A 75 0.41 10.67 -2.56
N GLU A 76 -0.80 10.95 -3.05
CA GLU A 76 -1.09 11.33 -4.44
C GLU A 76 -1.52 12.81 -4.43
N PRO A 77 -0.67 13.73 -4.95
CA PRO A 77 -1.00 15.15 -5.05
C PRO A 77 -2.08 15.44 -6.11
#